data_AF-A0A6G0HU26-F1
#
_entry.id   AF-A0A6G0HU26-F1
#
_cell.length_a   1.000
_cell.length_b   1.000
_cell.length_c   1.000
_cell.angle_alpha   90.00
_cell.angle_beta   90.00
_cell.angle_gamma   90.00
#
_symmetry.space_group_name_H-M   'P 1'
#
loop_
_entity.id
_entity.type
_entity.pdbx_description
1 polymer ?
#
loop_
_entity_poly.entity_id
_entity_poly.type
_entity_poly.pdbx_seq_one_letter_code
_entity_poly.pdbx_strand_id
1 'polypeptide(L)'
;MTDLSTIYRLSLLAAFCFVKAYSSSCPVLECWFVQEKAGRGGGLTAATTQEKSLLYIRKEPHSHSADTQTAPSDISPDRVYFITDPAGTLCHRSLNPPKGSVKKPHCEINPFLPQPSSLKWVAALTDSALSPIYLQADWFSTAHQGLNQQLTVSTIMRAPTGTKEQNVILSVTSKTASVQSRLGEPVLLDCGFWTDPSSPLSGSGFAVEWRYQFRGDGRLVLAYDGKTDRLADTEEEGATLDIDSLHKKGNVSLILQEAKVRHSGMYICTVYLPYLVAQVAMELEIVEPPSLLIHPSPLPLAVPGQTLTVQCEASGFAPLTLELSWEFKGADGKSMPLGSGSVTGHRQAWDGTYSQSTRLELDTSTLDLGSGGELTCVAVHLGGTRRASVNLNVIGFSTPSIEDSMAMVGVALVLYGLIKFVSWSFTGSERQVKKSKVHG
;
A
#
# COMPACT_ATOMS: atom_id res chain seq x y z
N MET A 1 -1.55 12.56 -57.05
CA MET A 1 -0.21 12.07 -56.65
C MET A 1 0.49 12.96 -55.62
N THR A 2 -0.15 14.00 -55.07
CA THR A 2 0.45 14.94 -54.12
C THR A 2 0.17 14.60 -52.64
N ASP A 3 -0.96 13.94 -52.32
CA ASP A 3 -1.35 13.68 -50.92
C ASP A 3 -0.56 12.56 -50.22
N LEU A 4 -0.04 11.58 -50.96
CA LEU A 4 0.79 10.50 -50.42
C LEU A 4 2.15 11.01 -49.90
N SER A 5 2.68 12.09 -50.48
CA SER A 5 3.96 12.71 -50.09
C SER A 5 3.85 13.46 -48.76
N THR A 6 2.72 14.14 -48.54
CA THR A 6 2.44 14.91 -47.32
C THR A 6 2.23 13.98 -46.12
N ILE A 7 1.49 12.89 -46.31
CA ILE A 7 1.28 11.88 -45.27
C ILE A 7 2.61 11.22 -44.89
N TYR A 8 3.45 10.85 -45.88
CA TYR A 8 4.75 10.24 -45.63
C TYR A 8 5.71 11.18 -44.87
N ARG A 9 5.70 12.48 -45.20
CA ARG A 9 6.47 13.51 -44.48
C ARG A 9 5.96 13.74 -43.05
N LEU A 10 4.65 13.73 -42.84
CA LEU A 10 4.04 13.85 -41.51
C LEU A 10 4.32 12.61 -40.65
N SER A 11 4.33 11.40 -41.23
CA SER A 11 4.73 10.19 -40.52
C SER A 11 6.22 10.13 -40.23
N LEU A 12 7.09 10.66 -41.11
CA LEU A 12 8.52 10.80 -40.85
C LEU A 12 8.81 11.85 -39.77
N LEU A 13 8.09 12.97 -39.76
CA LEU A 13 8.18 13.98 -38.70
C LEU A 13 7.64 13.44 -37.37
N ALA A 14 6.54 12.70 -37.38
CA ALA A 14 6.03 12.02 -36.19
C ALA A 14 7.03 10.97 -35.70
N ALA A 15 7.60 10.14 -36.57
CA ALA A 15 8.63 9.18 -36.21
C ALA A 15 9.91 9.87 -35.68
N PHE A 16 10.36 10.97 -36.28
CA PHE A 16 11.50 11.75 -35.77
C PHE A 16 11.18 12.43 -34.43
N CYS A 17 9.95 12.89 -34.21
CA CYS A 17 9.51 13.43 -32.92
C CYS A 17 9.38 12.33 -31.86
N PHE A 18 8.93 11.12 -32.21
CA PHE A 18 8.91 9.95 -31.34
C PHE A 18 10.32 9.45 -31.01
N VAL A 19 11.26 9.51 -31.96
CA VAL A 19 12.67 9.16 -31.74
C VAL A 19 13.38 10.22 -30.90
N LYS A 20 13.10 11.52 -31.08
CA LYS A 20 13.61 12.60 -30.22
C LYS A 20 13.02 12.59 -28.81
N ALA A 21 11.79 12.12 -28.63
CA ALA A 21 11.18 11.95 -27.31
C ALA A 21 11.80 10.80 -26.51
N TYR A 22 12.60 9.92 -27.14
CA TYR A 22 13.31 8.81 -26.50
C TYR A 22 14.78 9.12 -26.14
N SER A 23 15.25 10.35 -26.36
CA SER A 23 16.48 10.82 -25.72
C SER A 23 16.16 11.29 -24.31
N SER A 24 15.94 10.35 -23.39
CA SER A 24 15.79 10.65 -21.96
C SER A 24 17.05 11.38 -21.47
N SER A 25 16.97 12.69 -21.28
CA SER A 25 18.04 13.40 -20.58
C SER A 25 18.13 12.85 -19.16
N CYS A 26 19.34 12.54 -18.72
CA CYS A 26 19.58 12.10 -17.35
C CYS A 26 19.39 13.31 -16.39
N PRO A 27 18.94 13.06 -15.15
CA PRO A 27 18.67 14.13 -14.20
C PRO A 27 19.96 14.77 -13.67
N VAL A 28 19.80 15.98 -13.15
CA VAL A 28 20.73 16.55 -12.16
C VAL A 28 20.09 16.31 -10.80
N LEU A 29 20.79 15.60 -9.91
CA LEU A 29 20.28 15.21 -8.60
C LEU A 29 20.90 16.06 -7.50
N GLU A 30 20.04 16.62 -6.65
CA GLU A 30 20.45 17.21 -5.38
C GLU A 30 20.47 16.10 -4.32
N CYS A 31 21.60 15.97 -3.64
CA CYS A 31 21.86 14.89 -2.71
C CYS A 31 22.44 15.42 -1.40
N TRP A 32 22.32 14.64 -0.34
CA TRP A 32 23.00 14.90 0.92
C TRP A 32 24.24 14.01 1.01
N PHE A 33 25.41 14.63 1.08
CA PHE A 33 26.64 13.94 1.44
C PHE A 33 26.71 13.81 2.94
N VAL A 34 26.74 12.59 3.42
CA VAL A 34 26.68 12.24 4.84
C VAL A 34 28.01 11.63 5.24
N GLN A 35 28.58 12.15 6.33
CA GLN A 35 29.83 11.65 6.86
C GLN A 35 29.75 11.53 8.38
N GLU A 36 30.14 10.37 8.90
CA GLU A 36 30.30 10.17 10.33
C GLU A 36 31.60 10.82 10.81
N LYS A 37 31.49 11.72 11.78
CA LYS A 37 32.67 12.31 12.40
C LYS A 37 33.21 11.35 13.44
N ALA A 38 34.47 10.92 13.29
CA ALA A 38 35.14 10.09 14.29
C ALA A 38 34.98 10.74 15.69
N GLY A 39 34.26 10.04 16.58
CA GLY A 39 34.10 10.47 17.96
C GLY A 39 35.48 10.54 18.63
N ARG A 40 35.76 11.63 19.36
CA ARG A 40 36.86 11.62 20.32
C ARG A 40 36.53 10.53 21.34
N GLY A 41 37.34 9.48 21.35
CA GLY A 41 37.06 8.21 22.04
C GLY A 41 36.26 8.34 23.33
N GLY A 42 35.09 7.71 23.35
CA GLY A 42 34.19 7.74 24.50
C GLY A 42 32.75 7.41 24.13
N GLY A 43 32.48 6.16 23.72
CA GLY A 43 31.17 5.45 23.83
C GLY A 43 29.87 6.09 23.29
N LEU A 44 29.89 7.32 22.79
CA LEU A 44 28.73 8.03 22.25
C LEU A 44 28.75 7.97 20.72
N THR A 45 27.57 7.89 20.12
CA THR A 45 27.38 7.88 18.66
C THR A 45 28.10 9.07 18.02
N ALA A 46 28.89 8.78 16.99
CA ALA A 46 29.58 9.78 16.17
C ALA A 46 28.62 10.87 15.69
N ALA A 47 29.02 12.14 15.78
CA ALA A 47 28.22 13.24 15.23
C ALA A 47 28.22 13.15 13.69
N THR A 48 27.05 13.03 13.07
CA THR A 48 26.92 12.96 11.61
C THR A 48 26.87 14.36 11.01
N THR A 49 27.71 14.64 10.01
CA THR A 49 27.65 15.89 9.23
C THR A 49 26.95 15.65 7.90
N GLN A 50 26.06 16.56 7.52
CA GLN A 50 25.35 16.52 6.24
C GLN A 50 25.68 17.77 5.41
N GLU A 51 26.07 17.58 4.15
CA GLU A 51 26.43 18.64 3.23
C GLU A 51 25.66 18.49 1.92
N LYS A 52 25.10 19.59 1.40
CA LYS A 52 24.40 19.57 0.11
C LYS A 52 25.40 19.29 -1.02
N SER A 53 25.01 18.42 -1.93
CA SER A 53 25.80 17.97 -3.07
C SER A 53 24.96 17.94 -4.33
N LEU A 54 25.62 18.04 -5.49
CA LEU A 54 24.97 18.05 -6.80
C LEU A 54 25.61 17.02 -7.73
N LEU A 55 24.80 16.13 -8.30
CA LEU A 55 25.22 15.04 -9.18
C LEU A 55 24.74 15.31 -10.60
N TYR A 56 25.68 15.42 -11.53
CA TYR A 56 25.40 15.47 -12.96
C TYR A 56 25.54 14.08 -13.56
N ILE A 57 24.43 13.47 -13.96
CA ILE A 57 24.41 12.10 -14.47
C ILE A 57 24.51 12.11 -16.00
N ARG A 58 25.35 11.23 -16.55
CA ARG A 58 25.51 10.98 -17.99
C ARG A 58 25.62 9.48 -18.26
N LYS A 59 25.20 9.03 -19.44
CA LYS A 59 25.38 7.63 -19.86
C LYS A 59 26.77 7.36 -20.42
N GLU A 60 27.37 8.35 -21.06
CA GLU A 60 28.67 8.24 -21.71
C GLU A 60 29.61 9.34 -21.20
N PRO A 61 30.92 9.09 -21.10
CA PRO A 61 31.88 10.06 -20.57
C PRO A 61 31.95 11.37 -21.38
N HIS A 62 31.69 11.32 -22.69
CA HIS A 62 31.89 12.43 -23.63
C HIS A 62 30.59 12.99 -24.23
N SER A 63 29.41 12.64 -23.69
CA SER A 63 28.18 13.29 -24.13
C SER A 63 28.17 14.74 -23.65
N HIS A 64 28.46 15.69 -24.55
CA HIS A 64 28.36 17.12 -24.25
C HIS A 64 26.91 17.50 -23.96
N SER A 65 26.53 17.47 -22.68
CA SER A 65 25.41 18.23 -22.13
C SER A 65 25.89 19.07 -20.95
N ALA A 66 27.09 19.65 -21.08
CA ALA A 66 27.51 20.75 -20.23
C ALA A 66 26.75 22.01 -20.67
N ASP A 67 25.45 22.04 -20.40
CA ASP A 67 24.84 23.33 -20.12
C ASP A 67 25.57 23.84 -18.88
N THR A 68 26.28 24.96 -19.06
CA THR A 68 26.88 25.82 -18.04
C THR A 68 25.83 26.24 -17.00
N GLN A 69 25.38 25.30 -16.18
CA GLN A 69 24.59 25.57 -14.99
C GLN A 69 25.56 25.70 -13.84
N THR A 70 25.83 26.94 -13.46
CA THR A 70 26.51 27.28 -12.21
C THR A 70 25.80 26.56 -11.07
N ALA A 71 26.55 25.83 -10.25
CA ALA A 71 26.00 25.20 -9.06
C ALA A 71 25.28 26.28 -8.20
N PRO A 72 24.13 25.94 -7.59
CA PRO A 72 23.47 26.82 -6.64
C PRO A 72 24.43 27.35 -5.58
N SER A 73 24.27 28.61 -5.16
CA SER A 73 25.19 29.28 -4.23
C SER A 73 25.27 28.62 -2.85
N ASP A 74 24.30 27.77 -2.51
CA ASP A 74 24.24 27.01 -1.26
C ASP A 74 24.95 25.65 -1.34
N ILE A 75 25.56 25.29 -2.48
CA ILE A 75 26.31 24.05 -2.68
C ILE A 75 27.80 24.37 -2.84
N SER A 76 28.64 23.73 -2.04
CA SER A 76 30.10 23.87 -2.16
C SER A 76 30.58 23.33 -3.51
N PRO A 77 31.50 24.01 -4.21
CA PRO A 77 32.10 23.51 -5.44
C PRO A 77 32.77 22.13 -5.29
N ASP A 78 33.18 21.76 -4.08
CA ASP A 78 33.81 20.47 -3.78
C ASP A 78 32.80 19.32 -3.59
N ARG A 79 31.51 19.65 -3.61
CA ARG A 79 30.38 18.72 -3.53
C ARG A 79 29.59 18.61 -4.83
N VAL A 80 30.25 18.94 -5.93
CA VAL A 80 29.72 18.76 -7.29
C VAL A 80 30.43 17.58 -7.94
N TYR A 81 29.65 16.58 -8.34
CA TYR A 81 30.15 15.31 -8.89
C TYR A 81 29.58 15.05 -10.28
N PHE A 82 30.40 14.48 -11.16
CA PHE A 82 30.02 14.09 -12.52
C PHE A 82 29.99 12.57 -12.62
N ILE A 83 28.80 12.00 -12.76
CA ILE A 83 28.55 10.56 -12.65
C ILE A 83 28.32 9.96 -14.04
N THR A 84 29.15 9.00 -14.42
CA THR A 84 28.92 8.18 -15.61
C THR A 84 28.21 6.88 -15.21
N ASP A 85 26.98 6.70 -15.70
CA ASP A 85 26.14 5.51 -15.50
C ASP A 85 25.79 4.88 -16.86
N PRO A 86 26.63 3.97 -17.38
CA PRO A 86 26.40 3.31 -18.67
C PRO A 86 25.08 2.53 -18.74
N ALA A 87 24.62 1.97 -17.61
CA ALA A 87 23.36 1.24 -17.54
C ALA A 87 22.14 2.17 -17.59
N GLY A 88 22.32 3.46 -17.30
CA GLY A 88 21.23 4.44 -17.24
C GLY A 88 20.23 4.18 -16.12
N THR A 89 20.62 3.45 -15.08
CA THR A 89 19.81 3.18 -13.88
C THR A 89 19.38 4.47 -13.16
N LEU A 90 20.25 5.47 -13.12
CA LEU A 90 20.02 6.78 -12.53
C LEU A 90 19.29 7.75 -13.49
N CYS A 91 19.11 7.38 -14.76
CA CYS A 91 18.39 8.18 -15.75
C CYS A 91 16.88 7.86 -15.78
N HIS A 92 16.36 7.16 -14.77
CA HIS A 92 14.95 6.81 -14.68
C HIS A 92 14.07 8.06 -14.46
N ARG A 93 12.86 8.05 -15.03
CA ARG A 93 11.93 9.20 -14.98
C ARG A 93 11.56 9.63 -13.56
N SER A 94 11.47 8.71 -12.61
CA SER A 94 11.15 9.02 -11.21
C SER A 94 12.26 9.78 -10.48
N LEU A 95 13.49 9.77 -11.03
CA LEU A 95 14.65 10.55 -10.56
C LEU A 95 14.81 11.87 -11.32
N ASN A 96 14.02 12.10 -12.37
CA ASN A 96 14.07 13.32 -13.19
C ASN A 96 12.75 14.11 -13.11
N PRO A 97 12.46 14.77 -11.97
CA PRO A 97 11.27 15.60 -11.85
C PRO A 97 11.33 16.81 -12.80
N PRO A 98 10.17 17.31 -13.27
CA PRO A 98 10.13 18.54 -14.05
C PRO A 98 10.80 19.71 -13.31
N LYS A 99 11.48 20.58 -14.07
CA LYS A 99 12.12 21.78 -13.52
C LYS A 99 11.09 22.60 -12.72
N GLY A 100 11.44 22.96 -11.48
CA GLY A 100 10.56 23.70 -10.56
C GLY A 100 9.66 22.84 -9.69
N SER A 101 9.75 21.51 -9.75
CA SER A 101 9.06 20.62 -8.81
C SER A 101 9.50 20.86 -7.37
N VAL A 102 8.54 21.06 -6.47
CA VAL A 102 8.78 21.17 -5.03
C VAL A 102 9.18 19.81 -4.44
N LYS A 103 8.58 18.73 -4.94
CA LYS A 103 8.94 17.37 -4.55
C LYS A 103 10.14 16.91 -5.36
N LYS A 104 11.24 16.61 -4.66
CA LYS A 104 12.48 16.08 -5.23
C LYS A 104 12.65 14.61 -4.81
N PRO A 105 13.32 13.77 -5.61
CA PRO A 105 13.71 12.44 -5.17
C PRO A 105 14.64 12.52 -3.96
N HIS A 106 14.64 11.49 -3.12
CA HIS A 106 15.59 11.40 -2.02
C HIS A 106 16.91 10.86 -2.54
N CYS A 107 18.02 11.48 -2.13
CA CYS A 107 19.36 11.05 -2.50
C CYS A 107 20.32 11.28 -1.34
N GLU A 108 21.05 10.22 -0.99
CA GLU A 108 22.08 10.20 0.04
C GLU A 108 23.38 9.63 -0.54
N ILE A 109 24.51 10.24 -0.18
CA ILE A 109 25.85 9.83 -0.60
C ILE A 109 26.69 9.62 0.65
N ASN A 110 27.32 8.46 0.73
CA ASN A 110 28.23 8.11 1.81
C ASN A 110 29.60 7.71 1.24
N PRO A 111 30.71 8.06 1.89
CA PRO A 111 31.99 7.42 1.63
C PRO A 111 31.86 5.91 1.77
N PHE A 112 32.43 5.17 0.83
CA PHE A 112 32.43 3.71 0.84
C PHE A 112 33.86 3.19 1.00
N LEU A 113 34.04 2.18 1.85
CA LEU A 113 35.33 1.50 2.01
C LEU A 113 35.21 0.06 1.51
N PRO A 114 35.83 -0.29 0.37
CA PRO A 114 35.82 -1.67 -0.12
C PRO A 114 36.47 -2.62 0.89
N GLN A 115 35.76 -3.68 1.24
CA GLN A 115 36.23 -4.66 2.22
C GLN A 115 35.64 -6.05 1.93
N PRO A 116 36.37 -7.14 2.22
CA PRO A 116 35.85 -8.48 2.06
C PRO A 116 34.69 -8.73 3.05
N SER A 117 33.72 -9.52 2.62
CA SER A 117 32.62 -9.96 3.49
C SER A 117 33.02 -11.21 4.27
N SER A 118 32.61 -11.29 5.54
CA SER A 118 32.80 -12.48 6.39
C SER A 118 31.70 -13.53 6.21
N LEU A 119 30.69 -13.27 5.37
CA LEU A 119 29.56 -14.15 5.14
C LEU A 119 29.97 -15.39 4.33
N LYS A 120 29.48 -16.57 4.74
CA LYS A 120 29.86 -17.86 4.15
C LYS A 120 29.57 -17.96 2.64
N TRP A 121 28.41 -17.48 2.19
CA TRP A 121 27.99 -17.48 0.78
C TRP A 121 28.67 -16.38 -0.05
N VAL A 122 29.45 -15.49 0.57
CA VAL A 122 30.19 -14.42 -0.11
C VAL A 122 31.70 -14.69 -0.09
N ALA A 123 32.19 -15.50 0.85
CA ALA A 123 33.61 -15.74 1.08
C ALA A 123 34.39 -16.13 -0.19
N ALA A 124 33.76 -16.93 -1.06
CA ALA A 124 34.33 -17.39 -2.33
C ALA A 124 34.73 -16.23 -3.27
N LEU A 125 34.12 -15.05 -3.15
CA LEU A 125 34.46 -13.88 -3.97
C LEU A 125 35.84 -13.29 -3.64
N THR A 126 36.41 -13.61 -2.48
CA THR A 126 37.69 -13.03 -1.99
C THR A 126 38.72 -14.08 -1.56
N ASP A 127 38.65 -15.29 -2.12
CA ASP A 127 39.53 -16.42 -1.78
C ASP A 127 41.04 -16.12 -1.95
N SER A 128 41.40 -15.19 -2.84
CA SER A 128 42.80 -14.81 -3.06
C SER A 128 43.44 -14.15 -1.84
N ALA A 129 42.63 -13.66 -0.89
CA ALA A 129 43.05 -12.93 0.30
C ALA A 129 43.95 -11.70 0.02
N LEU A 130 43.96 -11.20 -1.21
CA LEU A 130 44.77 -10.07 -1.66
C LEU A 130 43.88 -8.98 -2.26
N SER A 131 43.93 -7.77 -1.69
CA SER A 131 43.20 -6.62 -2.19
C SER A 131 43.77 -6.14 -3.53
N PRO A 132 42.98 -6.12 -4.62
CA PRO A 132 43.44 -5.64 -5.93
C PRO A 132 43.84 -4.16 -5.90
N ILE A 133 44.88 -3.79 -6.65
CA ILE A 133 45.31 -2.39 -6.83
C ILE A 133 44.16 -1.52 -7.38
N TYR A 134 43.24 -2.11 -8.16
CA TYR A 134 42.05 -1.43 -8.67
C TYR A 134 41.20 -0.75 -7.57
N LEU A 135 41.22 -1.29 -6.35
CA LEU A 135 40.50 -0.74 -5.20
C LEU A 135 41.14 0.53 -4.63
N GLN A 136 42.39 0.87 -4.99
CA GLN A 136 43.07 2.10 -4.58
C GLN A 136 42.50 3.31 -5.35
N ALA A 137 41.34 3.77 -4.88
CA ALA A 137 40.58 4.88 -5.44
C ALA A 137 39.65 5.44 -4.34
N ASP A 138 39.03 6.58 -4.62
CA ASP A 138 37.95 7.07 -3.77
C ASP A 138 36.65 6.34 -4.16
N TRP A 139 35.91 5.84 -3.18
CA TRP A 139 34.67 5.10 -3.40
C TRP A 139 33.51 5.75 -2.66
N PHE A 140 32.34 5.70 -3.29
CA PHE A 140 31.13 6.29 -2.76
C PHE A 140 29.97 5.31 -2.93
N SER A 141 29.13 5.21 -1.90
CA SER A 141 27.84 4.54 -1.98
C SER A 141 26.75 5.59 -2.05
N THR A 142 25.78 5.40 -2.94
CA THR A 142 24.66 6.32 -3.07
C THR A 142 23.34 5.57 -2.93
N ALA A 143 22.41 6.10 -2.15
CA ALA A 143 21.05 5.61 -2.06
C ALA A 143 20.09 6.64 -2.67
N HIS A 144 19.23 6.19 -3.58
CA HIS A 144 18.26 7.01 -4.29
C HIS A 144 16.87 6.44 -4.10
N GLN A 145 15.91 7.29 -3.78
CA GLN A 145 14.49 6.95 -3.79
C GLN A 145 13.77 7.90 -4.76
N GLY A 146 13.27 7.33 -5.85
CA GLY A 146 12.47 8.02 -6.83
C GLY A 146 11.14 8.51 -6.26
N LEU A 147 10.54 9.48 -6.94
CA LEU A 147 9.24 10.01 -6.56
C LEU A 147 8.17 8.91 -6.46
N ASN A 148 7.28 9.06 -5.47
CA ASN A 148 6.19 8.12 -5.17
C ASN A 148 6.67 6.67 -4.95
N GLN A 149 7.92 6.49 -4.48
CA GLN A 149 8.50 5.16 -4.21
C GLN A 149 8.48 4.23 -5.45
N GLN A 150 8.48 4.79 -6.65
CA GLN A 150 8.43 4.02 -7.90
C GLN A 150 9.74 3.29 -8.23
N LEU A 151 10.85 3.73 -7.62
CA LEU A 151 12.16 3.15 -7.84
C LEU A 151 13.05 3.43 -6.63
N THR A 152 13.73 2.40 -6.15
CA THR A 152 14.84 2.53 -5.21
C THR A 152 16.10 2.06 -5.91
N VAL A 153 17.18 2.84 -5.82
CA VAL A 153 18.47 2.52 -6.44
C VAL A 153 19.58 2.69 -5.41
N SER A 154 20.45 1.70 -5.31
CA SER A 154 21.71 1.80 -4.59
C SER A 154 22.84 1.63 -5.59
N THR A 155 23.86 2.49 -5.54
CA THR A 155 25.02 2.34 -6.43
C THR A 155 26.32 2.48 -5.66
N ILE A 156 27.33 1.77 -6.14
CA ILE A 156 28.71 1.92 -5.73
C ILE A 156 29.49 2.55 -6.88
N MET A 157 30.06 3.72 -6.61
CA MET A 157 30.76 4.54 -7.57
C MET A 157 32.24 4.58 -7.23
N ARG A 158 33.08 4.54 -8.26
CA ARG A 158 34.54 4.66 -8.16
C ARG A 158 34.98 5.97 -8.79
N ALA A 159 35.76 6.74 -8.05
CA ALA A 159 36.40 7.96 -8.51
C ALA A 159 37.92 7.80 -8.42
N PRO A 160 38.67 7.96 -9.52
CA PRO A 160 40.12 8.11 -9.43
C PRO A 160 40.48 9.20 -8.42
N THR A 161 41.49 8.94 -7.58
CA THR A 161 41.81 9.81 -6.43
C THR A 161 42.02 11.25 -6.85
N GLY A 162 41.30 12.17 -6.21
CA GLY A 162 41.35 13.60 -6.51
C GLY A 162 40.56 14.06 -7.75
N THR A 163 39.73 13.19 -8.33
CA THR A 163 38.83 13.56 -9.44
C THR A 163 37.38 13.69 -8.98
N LYS A 164 36.63 14.60 -9.63
CA LYS A 164 35.17 14.77 -9.43
C LYS A 164 34.35 13.88 -10.38
N GLU A 165 35.04 13.13 -11.24
CA GLU A 165 34.42 12.20 -12.18
C GLU A 165 34.33 10.82 -11.53
N GLN A 166 33.11 10.31 -11.46
CA GLN A 166 32.83 9.02 -10.84
C GLN A 166 32.17 8.11 -11.86
N ASN A 167 32.53 6.83 -11.83
CA ASN A 167 31.91 5.82 -12.65
C ASN A 167 31.14 4.86 -11.77
N VAL A 168 29.89 4.57 -12.14
CA VAL A 168 29.07 3.54 -11.49
C VAL A 168 29.68 2.18 -11.79
N ILE A 169 30.05 1.43 -10.75
CA ILE A 169 30.65 0.09 -10.87
C ILE A 169 29.63 -1.02 -10.60
N LEU A 170 28.76 -0.80 -9.61
CA LEU A 170 27.66 -1.69 -9.24
C LEU A 170 26.42 -0.83 -9.01
N SER A 171 25.30 -1.23 -9.59
CA SER A 171 23.99 -0.67 -9.27
C SER A 171 23.02 -1.79 -8.93
N VAL A 172 22.23 -1.58 -7.88
CA VAL A 172 21.14 -2.46 -7.44
C VAL A 172 19.87 -1.63 -7.45
N THR A 173 18.83 -2.15 -8.08
CA THR A 173 17.60 -1.43 -8.39
C THR A 173 16.39 -2.26 -7.99
N SER A 174 15.34 -1.57 -7.58
CA SER A 174 14.04 -2.18 -7.32
C SER A 174 12.92 -1.23 -7.68
N LYS A 175 11.92 -1.73 -8.41
CA LYS A 175 10.68 -1.03 -8.76
C LYS A 175 9.58 -1.23 -7.72
N THR A 176 9.79 -2.11 -6.76
CA THR A 176 8.79 -2.52 -5.76
C THR A 176 9.21 -2.05 -4.37
N ALA A 177 9.38 -0.75 -4.17
CA ALA A 177 9.78 -0.21 -2.86
C ALA A 177 8.71 -0.44 -1.78
N SER A 178 7.43 -0.49 -2.16
CA SER A 178 6.32 -0.96 -1.33
C SER A 178 5.42 -1.88 -2.15
N VAL A 179 5.08 -3.03 -1.58
CA VAL A 179 4.23 -4.06 -2.18
C VAL A 179 3.12 -4.43 -1.21
N GLN A 180 1.90 -4.54 -1.74
CA GLN A 180 0.78 -5.16 -1.04
C GLN A 180 0.42 -6.46 -1.75
N SER A 181 0.14 -7.50 -0.97
CA SER A 181 -0.30 -8.79 -1.49
C SER A 181 -1.38 -9.40 -0.62
N ARG A 182 -2.26 -10.19 -1.22
CA ARG A 182 -3.32 -10.90 -0.51
C ARG A 182 -2.76 -12.17 0.13
N LEU A 183 -3.39 -12.63 1.22
CA LEU A 183 -3.03 -13.89 1.87
C LEU A 183 -3.14 -15.06 0.86
N GLY A 184 -2.12 -15.92 0.82
CA GLY A 184 -2.04 -17.09 -0.05
C GLY A 184 -1.55 -16.81 -1.48
N GLU A 185 -1.46 -15.56 -1.92
CA GLU A 185 -0.98 -15.22 -3.27
C GLU A 185 0.55 -15.28 -3.37
N PRO A 186 1.11 -15.58 -4.55
CA PRO A 186 2.54 -15.46 -4.76
C PRO A 186 2.99 -13.99 -4.74
N VAL A 187 4.13 -13.71 -4.12
CA VAL A 187 4.73 -12.38 -4.03
C VAL A 187 6.02 -12.36 -4.84
N LEU A 188 6.19 -11.31 -5.65
CA LEU A 188 7.44 -11.01 -6.33
C LEU A 188 7.98 -9.67 -5.82
N LEU A 189 9.15 -9.69 -5.20
CA LEU A 189 9.90 -8.50 -4.81
C LEU A 189 10.99 -8.25 -5.86
N ASP A 190 10.80 -7.23 -6.69
CA ASP A 190 11.68 -6.88 -7.81
C ASP A 190 13.04 -6.43 -7.28
N CYS A 191 14.10 -7.13 -7.67
CA CYS A 191 15.47 -6.68 -7.44
C CYS A 191 16.33 -7.06 -8.64
N GLY A 192 17.03 -6.09 -9.19
CA GLY A 192 17.94 -6.30 -10.30
C GLY A 192 19.25 -5.55 -10.08
N PHE A 193 20.35 -6.13 -10.54
CA PHE A 193 21.65 -5.49 -10.46
C PHE A 193 22.33 -5.40 -11.82
N TRP A 194 23.22 -4.42 -11.93
CA TRP A 194 24.11 -4.26 -13.07
C TRP A 194 25.52 -4.02 -12.56
N THR A 195 26.49 -4.58 -13.28
CA THR A 195 27.92 -4.41 -13.01
C THR A 195 28.61 -3.86 -14.24
N ASP A 196 29.54 -2.92 -14.03
CA ASP A 196 30.36 -2.39 -15.11
C ASP A 196 31.23 -3.49 -15.74
N PRO A 197 31.00 -3.87 -17.02
CA PRO A 197 31.79 -4.91 -17.68
C PRO A 197 33.26 -4.55 -17.85
N SER A 198 33.61 -3.26 -17.78
CA SER A 198 35.01 -2.80 -17.86
C SER A 198 35.75 -2.92 -16.52
N SER A 199 35.02 -3.13 -15.42
CA SER A 199 35.60 -3.37 -14.10
C SER A 199 36.18 -4.78 -14.01
N PRO A 200 37.39 -4.96 -13.46
CA PRO A 200 37.97 -6.29 -13.23
C PRO A 200 37.14 -7.12 -12.23
N LEU A 201 36.18 -6.52 -11.53
CA LEU A 201 35.31 -7.18 -10.56
C LEU A 201 34.11 -7.90 -11.20
N SER A 202 33.66 -7.49 -12.40
CA SER A 202 32.43 -7.99 -13.05
C SER A 202 32.49 -9.48 -13.45
N GLY A 203 33.69 -10.01 -13.69
CA GLY A 203 33.90 -11.42 -14.08
C GLY A 203 34.30 -12.37 -12.94
N SER A 204 34.41 -11.89 -11.70
CA SER A 204 34.92 -12.68 -10.56
C SER A 204 33.83 -13.44 -9.79
N GLY A 205 32.58 -13.37 -10.28
CA GLY A 205 31.39 -13.88 -9.59
C GLY A 205 30.70 -12.80 -8.75
N PHE A 206 29.51 -13.15 -8.25
CA PHE A 206 28.69 -12.30 -7.39
C PHE A 206 27.98 -13.19 -6.36
N ALA A 207 27.42 -12.58 -5.32
CA ALA A 207 26.55 -13.26 -4.38
C ALA A 207 25.32 -12.40 -4.07
N VAL A 208 24.22 -13.04 -3.71
CA VAL A 208 22.94 -12.40 -3.41
C VAL A 208 22.51 -12.80 -2.01
N GLU A 209 21.98 -11.84 -1.27
CA GLU A 209 21.36 -12.06 0.03
C GLU A 209 20.01 -11.35 0.09
N TRP A 210 18.98 -12.10 0.48
CA TRP A 210 17.69 -11.56 0.89
C TRP A 210 17.53 -11.71 2.39
N ARG A 211 17.40 -10.59 3.09
CA ARG A 211 17.09 -10.55 4.52
C ARG A 211 15.69 -10.02 4.75
N TYR A 212 15.02 -10.57 5.76
CA TYR A 212 13.80 -10.02 6.32
C TYR A 212 14.12 -9.31 7.64
N GLN A 213 13.46 -8.19 7.90
CA GLN A 213 13.51 -7.45 9.16
C GLN A 213 12.12 -6.93 9.54
N PHE A 214 11.71 -7.18 10.78
CA PHE A 214 10.47 -6.64 11.33
C PHE A 214 10.57 -6.51 12.85
N ARG A 215 10.29 -5.30 13.38
CA ARG A 215 10.27 -5.02 14.84
C ARG A 215 11.52 -5.49 15.61
N GLY A 216 12.69 -5.40 14.98
CA GLY A 216 13.97 -5.79 15.58
C GLY A 216 14.32 -7.28 15.44
N ASP A 217 13.40 -8.11 14.94
CA ASP A 217 13.72 -9.46 14.49
C ASP A 217 14.21 -9.42 13.04
N GLY A 218 15.24 -10.20 12.73
CA GLY A 218 15.85 -10.21 11.41
C GLY A 218 16.45 -11.56 11.08
N ARG A 219 16.10 -12.10 9.90
CA ARG A 219 16.50 -13.44 9.48
C ARG A 219 16.89 -13.49 8.01
N LEU A 220 17.72 -14.46 7.68
CA LEU A 220 18.09 -14.75 6.30
C LEU A 220 16.91 -15.48 5.63
N VAL A 221 16.42 -14.95 4.52
CA VAL A 221 15.36 -15.57 3.73
C VAL A 221 15.97 -16.47 2.66
N LEU A 222 16.95 -15.94 1.93
CA LEU A 222 17.63 -16.65 0.85
C LEU A 222 19.03 -16.08 0.66
N ALA A 223 20.01 -16.94 0.41
CA ALA A 223 21.32 -16.51 -0.08
C ALA A 223 21.80 -17.39 -1.23
N TYR A 224 22.46 -16.77 -2.20
CA TYR A 224 22.97 -17.41 -3.41
C TYR A 224 24.43 -17.03 -3.64
N ASP A 225 25.28 -18.04 -3.78
CA ASP A 225 26.67 -17.91 -4.23
C ASP A 225 26.70 -18.13 -5.76
N GLY A 226 26.86 -17.05 -6.51
CA GLY A 226 26.92 -17.07 -7.98
C GLY A 226 28.28 -17.46 -8.54
N LYS A 227 29.31 -17.67 -7.70
CA LYS A 227 30.60 -18.25 -8.14
C LYS A 227 30.55 -19.77 -8.16
N THR A 228 29.85 -20.38 -7.21
CA THR A 228 29.70 -21.84 -7.12
C THR A 228 28.33 -22.36 -7.56
N ASP A 229 27.41 -21.46 -7.93
CA ASP A 229 26.00 -21.72 -8.25
C ASP A 229 25.30 -22.53 -7.15
N ARG A 230 25.40 -22.05 -5.91
CA ARG A 230 24.84 -22.72 -4.72
C ARG A 230 23.92 -21.79 -3.93
N LEU A 231 22.77 -22.33 -3.55
CA LEU A 231 21.92 -21.72 -2.53
C LEU A 231 22.41 -22.12 -1.13
N ALA A 232 22.36 -21.18 -0.20
CA ALA A 232 22.55 -21.49 1.21
C ALA A 232 21.30 -22.15 1.78
N ASP A 233 21.48 -23.02 2.78
CA ASP A 233 20.37 -23.59 3.53
C ASP A 233 19.70 -22.49 4.38
N THR A 234 18.39 -22.28 4.17
CA THR A 234 17.58 -21.31 4.92
C THR A 234 16.32 -21.94 5.49
N GLU A 235 15.76 -21.31 6.53
CA GLU A 235 14.53 -21.79 7.19
C GLU A 235 13.24 -21.40 6.46
N GLU A 236 13.29 -20.42 5.53
CA GLU A 236 12.09 -19.96 4.83
C GLU A 236 11.76 -20.86 3.65
N GLU A 237 10.73 -21.68 3.82
CA GLU A 237 10.18 -22.53 2.77
C GLU A 237 9.41 -21.70 1.72
N GLY A 238 9.60 -22.04 0.44
CA GLY A 238 8.87 -21.40 -0.67
C GLY A 238 9.46 -20.05 -1.12
N ALA A 239 10.62 -19.65 -0.59
CA ALA A 239 11.43 -18.55 -1.12
C ALA A 239 12.34 -19.05 -2.25
N THR A 240 12.28 -18.42 -3.43
CA THR A 240 13.04 -18.87 -4.61
C THR A 240 13.54 -17.69 -5.45
N LEU A 241 14.55 -17.96 -6.30
CA LEU A 241 15.07 -17.05 -7.33
C LEU A 241 14.93 -17.69 -8.71
N ASP A 242 14.78 -16.86 -9.75
CA ASP A 242 14.91 -17.28 -11.14
C ASP A 242 16.40 -17.26 -11.55
N ILE A 243 17.07 -18.41 -11.41
CA ILE A 243 18.52 -18.55 -11.66
C ILE A 243 18.89 -18.24 -13.12
N ASP A 244 18.02 -18.56 -14.08
CA ASP A 244 18.26 -18.30 -15.49
C ASP A 244 18.22 -16.80 -15.80
N SER A 245 17.23 -16.09 -15.25
CA SER A 245 17.09 -14.64 -15.40
C SER A 245 18.17 -13.89 -14.62
N LEU A 246 18.60 -14.44 -13.48
CA LEU A 246 19.69 -13.94 -12.67
C LEU A 246 21.00 -13.89 -13.47
N HIS A 247 21.40 -14.99 -14.11
CA HIS A 247 22.65 -15.03 -14.92
C HIS A 247 22.56 -14.23 -16.21
N LYS A 248 21.40 -14.20 -16.88
CA LYS A 248 21.24 -13.52 -18.18
C LYS A 248 21.00 -12.02 -18.07
N LYS A 249 20.34 -11.57 -17.00
CA LYS A 249 19.81 -10.20 -16.87
C LYS A 249 20.17 -9.52 -15.55
N GLY A 250 20.87 -10.20 -14.65
CA GLY A 250 21.12 -9.68 -13.30
C GLY A 250 19.85 -9.57 -12.46
N ASN A 251 18.80 -10.34 -12.78
CA ASN A 251 17.54 -10.30 -12.04
C ASN A 251 17.59 -11.23 -10.82
N VAL A 252 17.60 -10.65 -9.64
CA VAL A 252 17.72 -11.34 -8.34
C VAL A 252 16.43 -11.19 -7.52
N SER A 253 15.30 -11.03 -8.19
CA SER A 253 13.99 -10.85 -7.56
C SER A 253 13.62 -12.06 -6.70
N LEU A 254 13.13 -11.80 -5.49
CA LEU A 254 12.64 -12.83 -4.58
C LEU A 254 11.21 -13.22 -4.93
N ILE A 255 10.97 -14.52 -5.05
CA ILE A 255 9.64 -15.08 -5.23
C ILE A 255 9.25 -15.84 -3.97
N LEU A 256 8.21 -15.37 -3.28
CA LEU A 256 7.53 -16.11 -2.21
C LEU A 256 6.32 -16.80 -2.82
N GLN A 257 6.29 -18.14 -2.80
CA GLN A 257 5.21 -18.90 -3.44
C GLN A 257 3.83 -18.66 -2.80
N GLU A 258 3.80 -18.42 -1.49
CA GLU A 258 2.57 -18.23 -0.73
C GLU A 258 2.74 -17.11 0.31
N ALA A 259 1.99 -16.03 0.17
CA ALA A 259 1.93 -14.94 1.15
C ALA A 259 1.29 -15.40 2.47
N LYS A 260 1.98 -15.17 3.58
CA LYS A 260 1.51 -15.45 4.94
C LYS A 260 1.60 -14.18 5.76
N VAL A 261 0.76 -14.02 6.79
CA VAL A 261 0.76 -12.78 7.62
C VAL A 261 2.15 -12.47 8.20
N ARG A 262 2.93 -13.51 8.55
CA ARG A 262 4.31 -13.38 9.04
C ARG A 262 5.31 -12.81 8.01
N HIS A 263 4.94 -12.78 6.73
CA HIS A 263 5.78 -12.22 5.67
C HIS A 263 5.71 -10.69 5.62
N SER A 264 4.75 -10.04 6.29
CA SER A 264 4.71 -8.58 6.35
C SER A 264 5.96 -8.03 7.04
N GLY A 265 6.64 -7.06 6.44
CA GLY A 265 7.83 -6.42 6.98
C GLY A 265 8.79 -5.89 5.92
N MET A 266 10.00 -5.54 6.35
CA MET A 266 11.05 -4.99 5.48
C MET A 266 11.90 -6.11 4.90
N TYR A 267 12.05 -6.14 3.59
CA TYR A 267 12.97 -7.03 2.88
C TYR A 267 14.14 -6.23 2.35
N ILE A 268 15.34 -6.77 2.46
CA ILE A 268 16.57 -6.14 1.98
C ILE A 268 17.20 -7.09 0.97
N CYS A 269 17.31 -6.61 -0.26
CA CYS A 269 18.06 -7.26 -1.32
C CYS A 269 19.48 -6.69 -1.32
N THR A 270 20.46 -7.55 -1.08
CA THR A 270 21.87 -7.18 -1.06
C THR A 270 22.63 -7.97 -2.11
N VAL A 271 23.39 -7.27 -2.94
CA VAL A 271 24.26 -7.87 -3.96
C VAL A 271 25.70 -7.59 -3.60
N TYR A 272 26.50 -8.64 -3.65
CA TYR A 272 27.92 -8.63 -3.36
C TYR A 272 28.71 -8.87 -4.64
N LEU A 273 29.72 -8.04 -4.85
CA LEU A 273 30.87 -8.30 -5.73
C LEU A 273 32.11 -8.47 -4.84
N PRO A 274 33.26 -8.88 -5.39
CA PRO A 274 34.48 -8.88 -4.60
C PRO A 274 34.73 -7.48 -4.02
N TYR A 275 34.76 -7.40 -2.69
CA TYR A 275 34.96 -6.17 -1.89
C TYR A 275 33.85 -5.12 -1.92
N LEU A 276 32.81 -5.28 -2.75
CA LEU A 276 31.73 -4.29 -2.90
C LEU A 276 30.39 -4.87 -2.44
N VAL A 277 29.55 -4.01 -1.87
CA VAL A 277 28.20 -4.37 -1.46
C VAL A 277 27.25 -3.21 -1.77
N ALA A 278 26.10 -3.52 -2.36
CA ALA A 278 25.01 -2.57 -2.56
C ALA A 278 23.70 -3.22 -2.15
N GLN A 279 22.79 -2.44 -1.58
CA GLN A 279 21.53 -2.96 -1.05
C GLN A 279 20.37 -2.01 -1.28
N VAL A 280 19.20 -2.58 -1.51
CA VAL A 280 17.93 -1.86 -1.59
C VAL A 280 16.93 -2.50 -0.63
N ALA A 281 16.07 -1.68 -0.04
CA ALA A 281 15.05 -2.13 0.90
C ALA A 281 13.65 -1.94 0.29
N MET A 282 12.77 -2.89 0.59
CA MET A 282 11.37 -2.91 0.18
C MET A 282 10.47 -3.26 1.35
N GLU A 283 9.28 -2.66 1.41
CA GLU A 283 8.26 -2.99 2.39
C GLU A 283 7.20 -3.90 1.76
N LEU A 284 6.92 -5.04 2.38
CA LEU A 284 5.84 -5.94 2.01
C LEU A 284 4.75 -5.90 3.08
N GLU A 285 3.52 -5.65 2.70
CA GLU A 285 2.36 -5.69 3.59
C GLU A 285 1.35 -6.73 3.06
N ILE A 286 1.05 -7.74 3.88
CA ILE A 286 -0.03 -8.70 3.58
C ILE A 286 -1.37 -8.12 4.03
N VAL A 287 -2.27 -7.95 3.06
CA VAL A 287 -3.56 -7.31 3.23
C VAL A 287 -4.69 -8.29 2.91
N GLU A 288 -5.43 -8.70 3.93
CA GLU A 288 -6.64 -9.51 3.83
C GLU A 288 -7.80 -8.78 4.54
N PRO A 289 -8.90 -8.45 3.83
CA PRO A 289 -10.07 -7.79 4.42
C PRO A 289 -10.89 -8.74 5.31
N PRO A 290 -11.63 -8.22 6.31
CA PRO A 290 -12.38 -9.06 7.25
C PRO A 290 -13.60 -9.73 6.63
N SER A 291 -13.92 -10.91 7.14
CA SER A 291 -15.25 -11.53 7.01
C SER A 291 -16.13 -11.09 8.17
N LEU A 292 -17.33 -10.59 7.86
CA LEU A 292 -18.27 -10.06 8.85
C LEU A 292 -19.44 -11.00 9.09
N LEU A 293 -19.74 -11.29 10.36
CA LEU A 293 -20.94 -12.01 10.79
C LEU A 293 -21.66 -11.25 11.89
N ILE A 294 -22.98 -11.13 11.79
CA ILE A 294 -23.83 -10.50 12.81
C ILE A 294 -24.58 -11.58 13.60
N HIS A 295 -24.61 -11.43 14.92
CA HIS A 295 -25.28 -12.33 15.85
C HIS A 295 -26.19 -11.55 16.82
N PRO A 296 -27.43 -12.02 17.06
CA PRO A 296 -28.10 -13.12 16.36
C PRO A 296 -28.48 -12.77 14.90
N SER A 297 -28.58 -13.78 14.03
CA SER A 297 -29.09 -13.63 12.66
C SER A 297 -30.05 -14.79 12.35
N PRO A 298 -31.34 -14.52 12.06
CA PRO A 298 -31.98 -13.21 12.04
C PRO A 298 -32.08 -12.59 13.45
N LEU A 299 -32.25 -11.27 13.52
CA LEU A 299 -32.54 -10.60 14.79
C LEU A 299 -33.92 -11.01 15.33
N PRO A 300 -34.10 -11.09 16.67
CA PRO A 300 -35.40 -11.34 17.26
C PRO A 300 -36.35 -10.17 16.98
N LEU A 301 -37.66 -10.47 16.94
CA LEU A 301 -38.71 -9.46 16.90
C LEU A 301 -38.62 -8.56 18.15
N ALA A 302 -38.49 -7.26 17.93
CA ALA A 302 -38.33 -6.29 19.00
C ALA A 302 -39.67 -5.69 19.42
N VAL A 303 -39.86 -5.47 20.71
CA VAL A 303 -40.99 -4.69 21.26
C VAL A 303 -40.53 -3.25 21.50
N PRO A 304 -41.35 -2.22 21.26
CA PRO A 304 -41.01 -0.84 21.58
C PRO A 304 -40.56 -0.68 23.05
N GLY A 305 -39.41 -0.05 23.27
CA GLY A 305 -38.80 0.12 24.60
C GLY A 305 -37.95 -1.06 25.05
N GLN A 306 -37.81 -2.11 24.23
CA GLN A 306 -36.85 -3.18 24.47
C GLN A 306 -35.45 -2.77 24.03
N THR A 307 -34.44 -3.10 24.83
CA THR A 307 -33.02 -3.02 24.43
C THR A 307 -32.59 -4.34 23.80
N LEU A 308 -32.05 -4.28 22.58
CA LEU A 308 -31.49 -5.42 21.88
C LEU A 308 -29.97 -5.37 21.91
N THR A 309 -29.33 -6.48 22.26
CA THR A 309 -27.88 -6.62 22.15
C THR A 309 -27.54 -7.32 20.84
N VAL A 310 -26.83 -6.62 19.97
CA VAL A 310 -26.37 -7.15 18.68
C VAL A 310 -24.84 -7.16 18.67
N GLN A 311 -24.25 -8.22 18.13
CA GLN A 311 -22.81 -8.36 18.01
C GLN A 311 -22.42 -8.55 16.55
N CYS A 312 -21.37 -7.88 16.09
CA CYS A 312 -20.74 -8.11 14.80
C CYS A 312 -19.32 -8.62 15.04
N GLU A 313 -18.99 -9.77 14.44
CA GLU A 313 -17.67 -10.38 14.46
C GLU A 313 -16.99 -10.16 13.12
N ALA A 314 -15.84 -9.49 13.16
CA ALA A 314 -14.90 -9.36 12.05
C ALA A 314 -13.77 -10.37 12.25
N SER A 315 -13.56 -11.26 11.27
CA SER A 315 -12.58 -12.35 11.38
C SER A 315 -11.70 -12.46 10.14
N GLY A 316 -10.51 -13.03 10.32
CA GLY A 316 -9.60 -13.40 9.23
C GLY A 316 -8.91 -12.22 8.54
N PHE A 317 -8.74 -11.07 9.21
CA PHE A 317 -8.15 -9.88 8.59
C PHE A 317 -6.69 -9.66 8.97
N ALA A 318 -5.93 -9.04 8.08
CA ALA A 318 -4.57 -8.55 8.30
C ALA A 318 -4.32 -7.34 7.38
N PRO A 319 -3.60 -6.28 7.80
CA PRO A 319 -2.98 -6.08 9.11
C PRO A 319 -4.01 -5.77 10.22
N LEU A 320 -3.51 -5.57 11.44
CA LEU A 320 -4.29 -5.35 12.67
C LEU A 320 -5.25 -4.16 12.62
N THR A 321 -4.95 -3.12 11.83
CA THR A 321 -5.71 -1.86 11.81
C THR A 321 -7.11 -2.07 11.22
N LEU A 322 -8.13 -1.99 12.08
CA LEU A 322 -9.54 -2.14 11.74
C LEU A 322 -10.38 -1.11 12.49
N GLU A 323 -11.30 -0.45 11.79
CA GLU A 323 -12.33 0.39 12.42
C GLU A 323 -13.71 -0.25 12.23
N LEU A 324 -14.39 -0.52 13.35
CA LEU A 324 -15.74 -1.05 13.36
C LEU A 324 -16.75 0.03 13.75
N SER A 325 -17.85 0.10 13.00
CA SER A 325 -18.97 0.98 13.26
C SER A 325 -20.30 0.35 12.87
N TRP A 326 -21.37 0.92 13.39
CA TRP A 326 -22.74 0.53 13.10
C TRP A 326 -23.46 1.67 12.38
N GLU A 327 -24.28 1.30 11.40
CA GLU A 327 -25.18 2.19 10.67
C GLU A 327 -26.58 1.56 10.71
N PHE A 328 -27.60 2.39 10.89
CA PHE A 328 -28.99 1.95 10.78
C PHE A 328 -29.69 2.68 9.65
N LYS A 329 -30.44 1.94 8.83
CA LYS A 329 -31.25 2.47 7.76
C LYS A 329 -32.72 2.21 8.05
N GLY A 330 -33.49 3.27 8.28
CA GLY A 330 -34.92 3.17 8.53
C GLY A 330 -35.72 2.75 7.30
N ALA A 331 -36.97 2.33 7.52
CA ALA A 331 -37.91 2.04 6.43
C ALA A 331 -38.19 3.26 5.52
N ASP A 332 -37.99 4.49 6.03
CA ASP A 332 -38.06 5.74 5.27
C ASP A 332 -36.84 5.98 4.34
N GLY A 333 -35.86 5.06 4.38
CA GLY A 333 -34.63 5.11 3.59
C GLY A 333 -33.53 5.99 4.17
N LYS A 334 -33.77 6.68 5.29
CA LYS A 334 -32.74 7.50 5.95
C LYS A 334 -31.75 6.62 6.69
N SER A 335 -30.47 6.93 6.53
CA SER A 335 -29.37 6.23 7.20
C SER A 335 -28.81 7.11 8.32
N MET A 336 -28.57 6.51 9.49
CA MET A 336 -28.05 7.14 10.70
C MET A 336 -26.83 6.35 11.21
N PRO A 337 -25.68 6.99 11.50
CA PRO A 337 -24.58 6.33 12.18
C PRO A 337 -24.95 6.08 13.65
N LEU A 338 -24.69 4.86 14.14
CA LEU A 338 -24.87 4.47 15.54
C LEU A 338 -23.55 4.43 16.33
N GLY A 339 -22.41 4.67 15.65
CA GLY A 339 -21.08 4.67 16.26
C GLY A 339 -20.47 3.27 16.39
N SER A 340 -19.38 3.15 17.14
CA SER A 340 -18.58 1.91 17.24
C SER A 340 -19.09 0.89 18.25
N GLY A 341 -20.00 1.27 19.15
CA GLY A 341 -20.44 0.42 20.25
C GLY A 341 -19.28 0.02 21.20
N SER A 342 -19.44 -1.10 21.90
CA SER A 342 -18.39 -1.70 22.73
C SER A 342 -17.54 -2.64 21.89
N VAL A 343 -16.27 -2.29 21.67
CA VAL A 343 -15.35 -3.08 20.85
C VAL A 343 -14.44 -3.94 21.72
N THR A 344 -14.28 -5.22 21.36
CA THR A 344 -13.37 -6.13 22.06
C THR A 344 -11.91 -5.91 21.67
N GLY A 345 -10.99 -6.41 22.49
CA GLY A 345 -9.59 -6.55 22.08
C GLY A 345 -9.44 -7.48 20.87
N HIS A 346 -8.30 -7.37 20.19
CA HIS A 346 -7.93 -8.25 19.09
C HIS A 346 -7.64 -9.66 19.58
N ARG A 347 -8.03 -10.65 18.80
CA ARG A 347 -7.63 -12.05 18.95
C ARG A 347 -6.85 -12.46 17.71
N GLN A 348 -5.80 -13.25 17.89
CA GLN A 348 -4.96 -13.71 16.78
C GLN A 348 -5.16 -15.20 16.55
N ALA A 349 -5.40 -15.58 15.30
CA ALA A 349 -5.49 -16.96 14.85
C ALA A 349 -4.09 -17.55 14.56
N TRP A 350 -4.02 -18.86 14.38
CA TRP A 350 -2.76 -19.59 14.15
C TRP A 350 -2.08 -19.23 12.82
N ASP A 351 -2.85 -18.79 11.82
CA ASP A 351 -2.37 -18.30 10.52
C ASP A 351 -1.85 -16.84 10.59
N GLY A 352 -1.92 -16.24 11.78
CA GLY A 352 -1.50 -14.88 12.08
C GLY A 352 -2.58 -13.83 11.83
N THR A 353 -3.73 -14.19 11.25
CA THR A 353 -4.84 -13.26 11.03
C THR A 353 -5.50 -12.84 12.33
N TYR A 354 -6.21 -11.71 12.30
CA TYR A 354 -6.86 -11.13 13.46
C TYR A 354 -8.38 -11.27 13.39
N SER A 355 -8.99 -11.29 14.57
CA SER A 355 -10.42 -11.14 14.75
C SER A 355 -10.74 -10.11 15.84
N GLN A 356 -11.84 -9.41 15.66
CA GLN A 356 -12.35 -8.38 16.58
C GLN A 356 -13.87 -8.34 16.48
N SER A 357 -14.55 -8.03 17.59
CA SER A 357 -16.00 -7.91 17.61
C SER A 357 -16.45 -6.58 18.19
N THR A 358 -17.57 -6.07 17.68
CA THR A 358 -18.28 -4.92 18.25
C THR A 358 -19.66 -5.36 18.74
N ARG A 359 -20.03 -4.89 19.93
CA ARG A 359 -21.35 -5.09 20.53
C ARG A 359 -22.08 -3.75 20.59
N LEU A 360 -23.31 -3.74 20.07
CA LEU A 360 -24.23 -2.63 20.10
C LEU A 360 -25.42 -2.96 20.99
N GLU A 361 -25.72 -2.07 21.94
CA GLU A 361 -26.97 -2.09 22.69
C GLU A 361 -27.92 -1.09 22.05
N LEU A 362 -28.96 -1.61 21.39
CA LEU A 362 -29.91 -0.84 20.61
C LEU A 362 -31.20 -0.65 21.40
N ASP A 363 -31.47 0.58 21.84
CA ASP A 363 -32.74 0.94 22.48
C ASP A 363 -33.78 1.30 21.42
N THR A 364 -34.83 0.48 21.31
CA THR A 364 -35.90 0.63 20.32
C THR A 364 -36.81 1.85 20.52
N SER A 365 -36.69 2.55 21.66
CA SER A 365 -37.47 3.77 21.95
C SER A 365 -36.80 5.08 21.53
N THR A 366 -35.47 5.08 21.41
CA THR A 366 -34.67 6.32 21.24
C THR A 366 -34.43 6.70 19.78
N LEU A 367 -34.55 5.71 18.90
CA LEU A 367 -34.51 5.86 17.46
C LEU A 367 -35.96 5.71 17.02
N ASP A 368 -36.48 6.55 16.12
CA ASP A 368 -37.83 6.44 15.52
C ASP A 368 -37.95 5.16 14.65
N LEU A 369 -37.65 4.00 15.23
CA LEU A 369 -37.57 2.66 14.66
C LEU A 369 -38.96 2.04 14.47
N GLY A 370 -40.03 2.84 14.58
CA GLY A 370 -41.41 2.38 14.72
C GLY A 370 -41.94 1.50 13.59
N SER A 371 -41.21 1.40 12.48
CA SER A 371 -41.52 0.54 11.32
C SER A 371 -40.43 -0.49 10.98
N GLY A 372 -39.38 -0.62 11.81
CA GLY A 372 -38.22 -1.47 11.53
C GLY A 372 -37.22 -0.85 10.54
N GLY A 373 -36.25 -1.64 10.12
CA GLY A 373 -35.22 -1.20 9.17
C GLY A 373 -34.06 -2.19 9.02
N GLU A 374 -32.94 -1.73 8.51
CA GLU A 374 -31.74 -2.51 8.27
C GLU A 374 -30.59 -2.02 9.16
N LEU A 375 -30.09 -2.91 10.01
CA LEU A 375 -28.91 -2.66 10.82
C LEU A 375 -27.68 -3.17 10.08
N THR A 376 -26.68 -2.32 9.88
CA THR A 376 -25.46 -2.63 9.14
C THR A 376 -24.23 -2.45 10.03
N CYS A 377 -23.39 -3.48 10.10
CA CYS A 377 -22.05 -3.41 10.63
C CYS A 377 -21.09 -3.03 9.50
N VAL A 378 -20.28 -2.00 9.71
CA VAL A 378 -19.30 -1.48 8.76
C VAL A 378 -17.91 -1.68 9.34
N ALA A 379 -17.03 -2.27 8.55
CA ALA A 379 -15.65 -2.51 8.87
C ALA A 379 -14.76 -1.80 7.86
N VAL A 380 -14.04 -0.77 8.29
CA VAL A 380 -13.07 -0.06 7.46
C VAL A 380 -11.68 -0.64 7.74
N HIS A 381 -11.06 -1.18 6.69
CA HIS A 381 -9.77 -1.85 6.74
C HIS A 381 -8.88 -1.39 5.58
N LEU A 382 -7.57 -1.61 5.65
CA LEU A 382 -6.62 -1.27 4.58
C LEU A 382 -6.99 -1.93 3.24
N GLY A 383 -7.52 -3.15 3.28
CA GLY A 383 -8.02 -3.91 2.13
C GLY A 383 -9.39 -3.45 1.63
N GLY A 384 -9.94 -2.38 2.18
CA GLY A 384 -11.22 -1.79 1.81
C GLY A 384 -12.31 -1.95 2.87
N THR A 385 -13.47 -1.35 2.59
CA THR A 385 -14.63 -1.39 3.50
C THR A 385 -15.48 -2.63 3.27
N ARG A 386 -15.80 -3.35 4.34
CA ARG A 386 -16.75 -4.47 4.36
C ARG A 386 -18.01 -4.09 5.13
N ARG A 387 -19.15 -4.63 4.70
CA ARG A 387 -20.46 -4.34 5.29
C ARG A 387 -21.23 -5.66 5.45
N ALA A 388 -21.88 -5.83 6.58
CA ALA A 388 -22.84 -6.91 6.82
C ALA A 388 -24.12 -6.29 7.35
N SER A 389 -25.28 -6.73 6.85
CA SER A 389 -26.57 -6.13 7.16
C SER A 389 -27.56 -7.18 7.64
N VAL A 390 -28.43 -6.80 8.57
CA VAL A 390 -29.50 -7.64 9.12
C VAL A 390 -30.77 -6.82 9.31
N ASN A 391 -31.92 -7.44 9.05
CA ASN A 391 -33.21 -6.78 9.22
C ASN A 391 -33.63 -6.73 10.69
N LEU A 392 -34.07 -5.57 11.14
CA LEU A 392 -34.66 -5.32 12.44
C LEU A 392 -36.17 -5.12 12.27
N ASN A 393 -36.95 -6.02 12.85
CA ASN A 393 -38.41 -5.93 12.84
C ASN A 393 -38.91 -5.52 14.22
N VAL A 394 -39.64 -4.40 14.29
CA VAL A 394 -40.23 -3.88 15.54
C VAL A 394 -41.75 -4.05 15.47
N ILE A 395 -42.34 -4.53 16.56
CA ILE A 395 -43.79 -4.65 16.69
C ILE A 395 -44.37 -3.24 16.88
N GLY A 396 -44.87 -2.65 15.80
CA GLY A 396 -45.61 -1.40 15.84
C GLY A 396 -47.11 -1.63 15.74
N PHE A 397 -47.88 -1.00 16.64
CA PHE A 397 -49.22 -0.57 16.27
C PHE A 397 -49.02 0.64 15.35
N SER A 398 -49.26 0.49 14.05
CA SER A 398 -49.50 1.66 13.22
C SER A 398 -50.65 2.43 13.87
N THR A 399 -50.41 3.69 14.25
CA THR A 399 -51.53 4.60 14.51
C THR A 399 -52.41 4.53 13.28
N PRO A 400 -53.73 4.22 13.42
CA PRO A 400 -54.60 4.05 12.27
C PRO A 400 -54.42 5.24 11.34
N SER A 401 -54.25 4.95 10.04
CA SER A 401 -54.14 5.99 9.02
C SER A 401 -55.30 6.99 9.18
N ILE A 402 -55.12 8.23 8.74
CA ILE A 402 -56.24 9.18 8.64
C ILE A 402 -57.38 8.54 7.83
N GLU A 403 -57.07 7.72 6.82
CA GLU A 403 -58.06 6.94 6.06
C GLU A 403 -58.75 5.87 6.91
N ASP A 404 -58.03 5.12 7.75
CA ASP A 404 -58.62 4.12 8.66
C ASP A 404 -59.53 4.78 9.70
N SER A 405 -59.11 5.96 10.19
CA SER A 405 -59.87 6.78 11.11
C SER A 405 -61.13 7.34 10.44
N MET A 406 -61.03 7.78 9.18
CA MET A 406 -62.17 8.22 8.36
C MET A 406 -63.14 7.08 8.06
N ALA A 407 -62.62 5.87 7.77
CA ALA A 407 -63.43 4.69 7.55
C ALA A 407 -64.20 4.28 8.82
N MET A 408 -63.53 4.29 9.98
CA MET A 408 -64.16 4.03 11.28
C MET A 408 -65.27 5.03 11.60
N VAL A 409 -65.05 6.32 11.37
CA VAL A 409 -66.08 7.36 11.54
C VAL A 409 -67.23 7.15 10.54
N GLY A 410 -66.93 6.81 9.29
CA GLY A 410 -67.93 6.50 8.27
C GLY A 410 -68.84 5.33 8.66
N VAL A 411 -68.25 4.23 9.13
CA VAL A 411 -68.98 3.05 9.63
C VAL A 411 -69.84 3.42 10.85
N ALA A 412 -69.31 4.20 11.78
CA ALA A 412 -70.07 4.66 12.95
C ALA A 412 -71.28 5.53 12.57
N LEU A 413 -71.13 6.42 11.58
CA LEU A 413 -72.24 7.25 11.08
C LEU A 413 -73.30 6.43 10.35
N VAL A 414 -72.90 5.43 9.57
CA VAL A 414 -73.84 4.49 8.91
C VAL A 414 -74.61 3.68 9.94
N LEU A 415 -73.92 3.13 10.95
CA LEU A 415 -74.55 2.40 12.05
C LEU A 415 -75.51 3.30 12.84
N TYR A 416 -75.11 4.53 13.15
CA TYR A 416 -75.99 5.49 13.82
C TYR A 416 -77.22 5.84 12.97
N GLY A 417 -77.04 6.03 11.66
CA GLY A 417 -78.13 6.24 10.71
C GLY A 417 -79.11 5.06 10.66
N LEU A 418 -78.60 3.83 10.63
CA LEU A 418 -79.41 2.61 10.68
C LEU A 418 -80.18 2.49 12.00
N ILE A 419 -79.52 2.74 13.13
CA ILE A 419 -80.16 2.71 14.46
C ILE A 419 -81.28 3.76 14.55
N LYS A 420 -81.02 4.98 14.06
CA LYS A 420 -82.04 6.05 14.02
C LYS A 420 -83.19 5.72 13.08
N PHE A 421 -82.91 5.15 11.91
CA PHE A 421 -83.93 4.72 10.96
C PHE A 421 -84.84 3.65 11.57
N VAL A 422 -84.25 2.60 12.16
CA VAL A 422 -84.99 1.55 12.85
C VAL A 422 -85.82 2.14 14.00
N SER A 423 -85.23 2.98 14.85
CA SER A 423 -85.96 3.65 15.94
C SER A 423 -87.13 4.49 15.44
N TRP A 424 -86.98 5.17 14.29
CA TRP A 424 -88.04 5.97 13.67
C TRP A 424 -89.14 5.11 13.01
N SER A 425 -88.80 3.98 12.41
CA SER A 425 -89.77 3.01 11.90
C SER A 425 -90.61 2.40 13.03
N PHE A 426 -90.01 2.11 14.18
CA PHE A 426 -90.73 1.60 15.35
C PHE A 426 -91.60 2.67 16.04
N THR A 427 -91.14 3.92 16.16
CA THR A 427 -91.98 5.02 16.71
C THR A 427 -93.01 5.57 15.73
N GLY A 428 -92.79 5.43 14.41
CA GLY A 428 -93.76 5.76 13.37
C GLY A 428 -94.95 4.80 13.33
N SER A 429 -94.74 3.54 13.71
CA SER A 429 -95.80 2.53 13.78
C SER A 429 -96.78 2.79 14.93
N GLU A 430 -96.33 3.32 16.08
CA GLU A 430 -97.21 3.71 17.19
C GLU A 430 -98.11 4.93 16.87
N ARG A 431 -97.71 5.81 15.95
CA ARG A 431 -98.54 6.99 15.57
C ARG A 431 -99.67 6.66 14.60
N GLN A 432 -99.62 5.54 13.87
CA GLN A 432 -100.71 5.09 13.00
C GLN A 432 -101.81 4.33 13.77
N VAL A 433 -101.50 3.68 14.90
CA VAL A 433 -102.51 2.97 15.71
C VAL A 433 -103.37 3.92 16.56
N LYS A 434 -102.89 5.12 16.91
CA LYS A 434 -103.66 6.10 17.70
C LYS A 434 -104.62 6.99 16.89
N LYS A 435 -104.54 7.04 15.55
CA LYS A 435 -105.46 7.85 14.73
C LYS A 435 -106.72 7.13 14.24
N SER A 436 -106.82 5.80 14.37
CA SER A 436 -108.04 5.05 13.99
C SER A 436 -109.02 4.80 15.13
N LYS A 437 -108.86 5.44 16.31
CA LYS A 437 -109.66 5.17 17.52
C LYS A 437 -110.39 6.40 18.09
N VAL A 438 -110.69 7.38 17.23
CA VAL A 438 -111.61 8.49 17.54
C VAL A 438 -112.46 8.72 16.31
N HIS A 439 -113.45 7.86 16.07
CA HIS A 439 -114.69 8.03 15.29
C HIS A 439 -115.40 6.66 15.35
N GLY A 440 -116.25 6.50 16.36
CA GLY A 440 -116.99 5.29 16.68
C GLY A 440 -117.78 5.53 17.96
#